data_AF-A0A7H4N185-F1
#
_entry.id   AF-A0A7H4N185-F1
#
_cell.length_a   1.000
_cell.length_b   1.000
_cell.length_c   1.000
_cell.angle_alpha   90.00
_cell.angle_beta   90.00
_cell.angle_gamma   90.00
#
_symmetry.space_group_name_H-M   'P 1'
#
loop_
_entity.id
_entity.type
_entity.pdbx_description
1 polymer ?
#
loop_
_entity_poly.entity_id
_entity_poly.type
_entity_poly.pdbx_seq_one_letter_code
_entity_poly.pdbx_strand_id
1 'polypeptide(L)' 'MGTTSIELAQRFRCSVYAIDMDKDALAKARQNIVREGVDHRVIVMGGECRSGCHLPMQRLIW' A
#
# COMPACT_ATOMS: atom_id res chain seq x y z
N MET A 1 -2.82 7.40 7.14
CA MET A 1 -3.10 6.71 5.87
C MET A 1 -1.85 5.96 5.44
N GLY A 2 -1.85 4.65 5.63
CA GLY A 2 -0.87 3.69 5.09
C GLY A 2 -0.22 2.88 6.20
N THR A 3 -0.70 3.09 7.43
CA THR A 3 -0.11 2.67 8.69
C THR A 3 -0.13 1.15 8.82
N THR A 4 -1.21 0.48 8.44
CA THR A 4 -1.25 -0.99 8.49
C THR A 4 -0.27 -1.61 7.49
N SER A 5 -0.19 -1.08 6.27
CA SER A 5 0.77 -1.55 5.26
C SER A 5 2.23 -1.37 5.69
N ILE A 6 2.53 -0.24 6.34
CA ILE A 6 3.85 0.04 6.91
C ILE A 6 4.15 -0.94 8.05
N GLU A 7 3.23 -1.14 8.99
CA GLU A 7 3.41 -2.05 10.12
C GLU A 7 3.67 -3.48 9.64
N LEU A 8 2.90 -3.96 8.66
CA LEU A 8 3.08 -5.29 8.07
C LEU A 8 4.47 -5.43 7.43
N ALA A 9 4.90 -4.44 6.63
CA ALA A 9 6.19 -4.44 5.97
C ALA A 9 7.38 -4.37 6.96
N GLN A 10 7.21 -3.67 8.10
CA GLN A 10 8.22 -3.60 9.15
C GLN A 10 8.28 -4.90 9.97
N ARG A 11 7.13 -5.38 10.44
CA ARG A 11 7.03 -6.53 11.34
C ARG A 11 7.37 -7.85 10.67
N PHE A 12 6.83 -8.07 9.48
CA PHE A 12 6.98 -9.35 8.77
C PHE A 12 8.02 -9.31 7.66
N ARG A 13 8.57 -8.13 7.35
CA ARG A 13 9.53 -7.92 6.24
C ARG A 13 8.99 -8.41 4.89
N CYS A 14 7.67 -8.39 4.71
CA CYS A 14 7.00 -8.78 3.47
C CYS A 14 6.84 -7.59 2.52
N SER A 15 6.51 -7.89 1.27
CA SER A 15 6.09 -6.89 0.28
C SER A 15 4.58 -6.70 0.34
N VAL A 16 4.14 -5.45 0.35
CA VAL A 16 2.73 -5.05 0.48
C VAL A 16 2.31 -4.23 -0.72
N TYR A 17 1.18 -4.56 -1.33
CA TYR A 17 0.56 -3.75 -2.38
C TYR A 17 -0.57 -2.92 -1.79
N ALA A 18 -0.36 -1.60 -1.72
CA ALA A 18 -1.36 -0.66 -1.23
C ALA A 18 -2.10 -0.02 -2.41
N ILE A 19 -3.36 -0.41 -2.59
CA ILE A 19 -4.20 0.01 -3.72
C ILE A 19 -5.36 0.86 -3.19
N ASP A 20 -5.53 2.05 -3.77
CA ASP A 20 -6.63 2.94 -3.44
C ASP A 20 -7.12 3.71 -4.70
N MET A 21 -8.34 4.24 -4.62
CA MET A 21 -8.95 5.07 -5.66
C MET A 21 -8.76 6.57 -5.37
N ASP A 22 -8.55 6.94 -4.10
CA ASP A 22 -8.34 8.31 -3.65
C ASP A 22 -6.89 8.74 -3.89
N LYS A 23 -6.71 9.71 -4.79
CA LYS A 23 -5.40 10.26 -5.16
C LYS A 23 -4.70 10.96 -4.00
N ASP A 24 -5.43 11.63 -3.12
CA ASP A 24 -4.86 12.31 -1.96
C ASP A 24 -4.38 11.29 -0.93
N ALA A 25 -5.14 10.20 -0.80
CA ALA A 25 -4.76 9.09 0.06
C ALA A 25 -3.48 8.39 -0.47
N LEU A 26 -3.40 8.14 -1.79
CA LEU A 26 -2.19 7.61 -2.43
C LEU A 26 -0.97 8.53 -2.24
N ALA A 27 -1.15 9.84 -2.38
CA ALA A 27 -0.07 10.82 -2.17
C ALA A 27 0.45 10.79 -0.72
N LYS A 28 -0.47 10.76 0.26
CA LYS A 28 -0.12 10.63 1.68
C LYS A 28 0.56 9.29 1.98
N ALA A 29 0.09 8.20 1.39
CA ALA A 29 0.72 6.88 1.55
C ALA A 29 2.17 6.87 1.04
N ARG A 30 2.42 7.43 -0.16
CA ARG A 30 3.78 7.56 -0.72
C ARG A 30 4.70 8.37 0.19
N GLN A 31 4.22 9.47 0.75
CA GLN A 31 5.02 10.27 1.70
C GLN A 31 5.34 9.47 2.97
N ASN A 32 4.35 8.74 3.50
CA ASN A 32 4.53 7.97 4.73
C ASN A 32 5.51 6.80 4.54
N ILE A 33 5.41 6.02 3.45
CA ILE A 33 6.32 4.88 3.23
C ILE A 33 7.78 5.31 3.06
N VAL A 34 8.03 6.47 2.45
CA VAL A 34 9.38 7.04 2.33
C VAL A 34 9.88 7.52 3.68
N ARG A 35 9.03 8.25 4.44
CA ARG A 35 9.38 8.71 5.78
C ARG A 35 9.75 7.56 6.73
N GLU A 36 9.00 6.46 6.65
CA GLU A 36 9.21 5.27 7.49
C GLU A 36 10.24 4.28 6.90
N GLY A 37 10.83 4.59 5.74
CA GLY A 37 11.89 3.80 5.11
C GLY A 37 11.46 2.42 4.60
N VAL A 38 10.19 2.24 4.24
CA VAL A 38 9.62 0.97 3.75
C VAL A 38 9.14 1.04 2.29
N ASP A 39 9.50 2.11 1.57
CA ASP A 39 9.19 2.32 0.15
C ASP A 39 9.70 1.20 -0.77
N HIS A 40 10.75 0.48 -0.36
CA HIS A 40 11.28 -0.69 -1.06
C HIS A 40 10.43 -1.97 -0.85
N ARG A 41 9.47 -1.96 0.07
CA ARG A 41 8.56 -3.10 0.38
C ARG A 41 7.10 -2.78 0.12
N VAL A 42 6.69 -1.51 0.20
CA VAL A 42 5.30 -1.09 0.02
C VAL A 42 5.13 -0.42 -1.34
N ILE A 43 4.39 -1.10 -2.23
CA ILE A 43 4.12 -0.61 -3.59
C ILE A 43 2.73 0.04 -3.60
N VAL A 44 2.69 1.35 -3.82
CA VAL A 44 1.46 2.14 -3.86
C VAL A 44 0.97 2.27 -5.31
N MET A 45 -0.28 1.89 -5.58
CA MET A 45 -0.89 1.92 -6.91
C MET A 45 -2.29 2.51 -6.86
N GLY A 46 -2.66 3.28 -7.88
CA GLY A 46 -4.04 3.73 -8.08
C GLY A 46 -4.81 2.70 -8.88
N GLY A 47 -5.97 2.28 -8.41
CA GLY A 47 -6.80 1.33 -9.14
C GLY A 47 -8.07 0.91 -8.42
N GLU A 48 -9.07 0.50 -9.19
CA GLU A 48 -10.27 -0.14 -8.66
C GLU A 48 -9.99 -1.61 -8.38
N CYS A 49 -10.16 -2.06 -7.14
CA CYS A 49 -10.13 -3.48 -6.79
C CYS A 49 -11.41 -4.17 -7.27
N ARG A 50 -11.50 -4.48 -8.57
CA ARG A 50 -12.57 -5.31 -9.12
C ARG A 50 -12.19 -6.79 -9.00
N SER A 51 -13.15 -7.63 -8.64
CA SER A 51 -13.02 -9.07 -8.33
C SER A 51 -12.48 -9.98 -9.46
N GLY A 52 -12.00 -9.41 -10.56
CA GLY A 52 -11.40 -10.12 -11.70
C GLY A 52 -10.08 -9.51 -12.21
N CYS A 53 -9.57 -8.45 -11.59
CA CYS A 53 -8.21 -7.99 -11.87
C CYS A 53 -7.23 -8.96 -11.22
N HIS A 54 -6.30 -9.51 -12.01
CA HIS A 54 -5.20 -10.38 -11.61
C HIS A 54 -4.14 -9.62 -10.77
N LEU A 55 -4.60 -8.86 -9.78
CA LEU A 55 -3.74 -8.24 -8.76
C LEU A 55 -3.46 -9.34 -7.73
N PRO A 56 -2.17 -9.59 -7.38
CA PRO A 56 -1.85 -10.55 -6.34
C PRO A 56 -2.59 -10.12 -5.07
N MET A 57 -3.47 -10.99 -4.57
CA MET A 57 -4.37 -10.76 -3.43
C MET A 57 -3.79 -9.75 -2.43
N GLN A 58 -4.34 -8.55 -2.37
CA GLN A 58 -4.29 -7.74 -1.15
C GLN A 58 -5.38 -6.66 -1.17
N ARG A 59 -6.16 -6.74 -0.10
CA ARG A 59 -7.33 -5.93 0.28
C ARG A 59 -6.92 -4.46 0.38
N LEU A 60 -7.88 -3.53 0.28
CA LEU A 60 -7.73 -2.20 0.85
C LEU A 60 -7.31 -2.38 2.32
N ILE A 61 -6.06 -2.10 2.67
CA ILE A 61 -5.60 -2.04 4.06
C ILE A 61 -5.01 -0.65 4.30
N TRP A 62 -5.90 0.27 4.67
CA TRP A 62 -5.51 1.35 5.56
C TRP A 62 -5.29 0.80 6.96
#